data_AF-A0A3M1R9L2-F1
#
_entry.id   AF-A0A3M1R9L2-F1
#
_cell.length_a   1.000
_cell.length_b   1.000
_cell.length_c   1.000
_cell.angle_alpha   90.00
_cell.angle_beta   90.00
_cell.angle_gamma   90.00
#
_symmetry.space_group_name_H-M   'P 1'
#
loop_
_entity.id
_entity.type
_entity.pdbx_description
1 polymer ?
#
loop_
_entity_poly.entity_id
_entity_poly.type
_entity_poly.pdbx_seq_one_letter_code
_entity_poly.pdbx_strand_id
1 'polypeptide(L)'
;APAVGGETYPADTAARSSAGGGCARGRRRGSGNGSGAPCWLPWKRRGNGSGLKRSGMGPAFRPKRGRSRGCDQAREREQSAVGDRWPRPNLLRAPKAMPYTEVLDSLQRVRQEFTRKQIHVFGIGGTATLHLATLLGMDSVDSSGWRNRAARGLVQLSGRGDRLVANLGSWCGRELNTDEWEILAACPCPACKQFGVAGLKKHGIQGFCNRATHNLWTLLEEARQIKEHLSLGNYESWYEQHVDNSIYRPLIDYVLQWQRR
;
A
#
# COMPACT_ATOMS: atom_id res chain seq x y z
N ALA A 1 -4.47 -53.56 -32.14
CA ALA A 1 -4.52 -52.10 -32.08
C ALA A 1 -5.64 -51.67 -31.14
N PRO A 2 -5.42 -50.70 -30.26
CA PRO A 2 -4.62 -50.73 -29.02
C PRO A 2 -5.51 -51.04 -27.79
N ALA A 3 -5.13 -51.90 -26.84
CA ALA A 3 -4.17 -51.69 -25.74
C ALA A 3 -4.58 -50.56 -24.78
N VAL A 4 -5.32 -50.94 -23.74
CA VAL A 4 -5.67 -50.11 -22.57
C VAL A 4 -4.46 -50.08 -21.63
N GLY A 5 -3.75 -48.96 -21.61
CA GLY A 5 -2.63 -48.72 -20.70
C GLY A 5 -3.13 -48.20 -19.36
N GLY A 6 -2.77 -48.91 -18.28
CA GLY A 6 -2.98 -48.47 -16.91
C GLY A 6 -1.92 -47.45 -16.49
N GLU A 7 -2.36 -46.34 -15.90
CA GLU A 7 -1.51 -45.41 -15.18
C GLU A 7 -1.60 -45.73 -13.67
N THR A 8 -0.48 -46.13 -13.09
CA THR A 8 -0.26 -46.19 -11.65
C THR A 8 0.69 -45.06 -11.26
N TYR A 9 0.23 -44.13 -10.43
CA TYR A 9 1.07 -43.16 -9.74
C TYR A 9 1.26 -43.61 -8.28
N PRO A 10 2.49 -43.80 -7.79
CA PRO A 10 2.72 -43.99 -6.36
C PRO A 10 2.84 -42.65 -5.63
N ALA A 11 2.41 -42.71 -4.37
CA ALA A 11 2.31 -41.64 -3.39
C ALA A 11 3.66 -41.18 -2.80
N ASP A 12 3.62 -39.96 -2.28
CA ASP A 12 4.32 -39.40 -1.11
C ASP A 12 5.63 -40.02 -0.64
N THR A 13 6.66 -39.18 -0.54
CA THR A 13 7.56 -39.21 0.63
C THR A 13 7.98 -37.80 1.03
N ALA A 14 7.58 -37.44 2.25
CA ALA A 14 8.03 -36.27 2.99
C ALA A 14 9.48 -36.45 3.44
N ALA A 15 10.31 -35.42 3.27
CA ALA A 15 11.58 -35.29 3.96
C ALA A 15 11.63 -33.93 4.69
N ARG A 16 11.49 -34.01 6.02
CA ARG A 16 11.84 -32.94 6.95
C ARG A 16 13.37 -32.85 7.00
N SER A 17 13.91 -31.64 6.85
CA SER A 17 15.26 -31.33 7.34
C SER A 17 15.25 -29.98 8.04
N SER A 18 15.33 -30.08 9.36
CA SER A 18 15.68 -29.04 10.30
C SER A 18 17.16 -28.70 10.21
N ALA A 19 17.50 -27.43 10.04
CA ALA A 19 18.81 -26.90 10.41
C ALA A 19 18.66 -25.46 10.87
N GLY A 20 18.81 -25.26 12.18
CA GLY A 20 18.89 -23.94 12.79
C GLY A 20 20.21 -23.25 12.43
N GLY A 21 20.12 -21.97 12.08
CA GLY A 21 21.26 -21.07 11.90
C GLY A 21 21.09 -19.86 12.80
N GLY A 22 21.87 -19.81 13.89
CA GLY A 22 21.87 -18.71 14.85
C GLY A 22 22.35 -17.40 14.22
N CYS A 23 21.59 -16.32 14.45
CA CYS A 23 21.95 -14.99 13.97
C CYS A 23 22.92 -14.33 14.96
N ALA A 24 24.21 -14.38 14.65
CA ALA A 24 25.27 -13.71 15.41
C ALA A 24 25.20 -12.18 15.24
N ARG A 25 25.17 -11.46 16.36
CA ARG A 25 25.15 -9.98 16.41
C ARG A 25 26.56 -9.43 16.20
N GLY A 26 26.92 -9.10 14.96
CA GLY A 26 28.10 -8.30 14.64
C GLY A 26 27.77 -6.81 14.58
N ARG A 27 28.15 -6.03 15.61
CA ARG A 27 28.18 -4.56 15.53
C ARG A 27 29.40 -4.14 14.70
N ARG A 28 29.20 -3.53 13.53
CA ARG A 28 30.22 -2.71 12.88
C ARG A 28 29.71 -1.28 12.68
N ARG A 29 30.43 -0.32 13.27
CA ARG A 29 30.31 1.10 12.99
C ARG A 29 31.11 1.38 11.72
N GLY A 30 30.47 1.98 10.72
CA GLY A 30 31.13 2.49 9.52
C GLY A 30 30.66 3.91 9.27
N SER A 31 31.59 4.86 9.42
CA SER A 31 31.49 6.26 9.03
C SER A 31 31.57 6.40 7.51
N GLY A 32 30.72 7.23 6.91
CA GLY A 32 30.82 7.60 5.50
C GLY A 32 30.08 8.90 5.21
N ASN A 33 30.85 9.96 4.99
CA ASN A 33 30.38 11.25 4.49
C ASN A 33 29.89 11.10 3.05
N GLY A 34 28.73 11.68 2.76
CA GLY A 34 28.20 11.79 1.41
C GLY A 34 27.18 12.91 1.34
N SER A 35 27.63 14.07 0.88
CA SER A 35 26.82 15.25 0.59
C SER A 35 25.86 14.97 -0.56
N GLY A 36 24.56 14.88 -0.25
CA GLY A 36 23.47 14.84 -1.21
C GLY A 36 22.34 15.74 -0.72
N ALA A 37 21.84 16.61 -1.60
CA ALA A 37 20.83 17.62 -1.31
C ALA A 37 19.56 17.06 -0.64
N PRO A 38 18.90 17.82 0.26
CA PRO A 38 17.78 17.33 1.04
C PRO A 38 16.51 17.19 0.18
N CYS A 39 15.91 16.00 0.21
CA CYS A 39 14.52 15.80 -0.22
C CYS A 39 13.61 16.31 0.90
N TRP A 40 12.65 17.17 0.53
CA TRP A 40 11.79 17.92 1.40
C TRP A 40 10.90 17.03 2.30
N LEU A 41 11.07 17.17 3.61
CA LEU A 41 10.05 17.39 4.67
C LEU A 41 10.74 17.24 6.04
N PRO A 42 10.57 18.18 6.99
CA PRO A 42 11.31 18.17 8.24
C PRO A 42 10.82 17.06 9.17
N TRP A 43 11.75 16.17 9.55
CA TRP A 43 11.58 15.22 10.64
C TRP A 43 11.71 15.98 11.97
N LYS A 44 10.59 16.35 12.61
CA LYS A 44 10.63 16.87 13.99
C LYS A 44 11.05 15.73 14.92
N ARG A 45 12.31 15.73 15.33
CA ARG A 45 12.78 15.07 16.57
C ARG A 45 11.97 15.65 17.73
N ARG A 46 11.27 14.80 18.50
CA ARG A 46 10.74 15.19 19.81
C ARG A 46 11.95 15.40 20.73
N GLY A 47 12.29 16.67 20.97
CA GLY A 47 13.14 17.08 22.08
C GLY A 47 12.30 17.17 23.35
N ASN A 48 12.83 16.62 24.45
CA ASN A 48 12.30 16.83 25.79
C ASN A 48 12.32 18.33 26.12
N GLY A 49 11.15 18.90 26.39
CA GLY A 49 11.02 20.27 26.86
C GLY A 49 11.23 20.37 28.36
N SER A 50 12.30 21.02 28.78
CA SER A 50 12.39 21.72 30.07
C SER A 50 12.11 23.20 29.84
N GLY A 51 11.34 23.78 30.76
CA GLY A 51 10.54 24.98 30.53
C GLY A 51 11.31 26.30 30.46
N LEU A 52 10.62 27.32 29.95
CA LEU A 52 10.93 28.71 30.24
C LEU A 52 9.67 29.58 30.23
N LYS A 53 9.77 30.63 31.03
CA LYS A 53 8.73 31.45 31.68
C LYS A 53 7.87 32.26 30.72
N ARG A 54 6.60 32.47 31.12
CA ARG A 54 5.67 33.48 30.56
C ARG A 54 5.86 34.82 31.25
N SER A 55 5.87 35.90 30.48
CA SER A 55 5.59 37.27 30.92
C SER A 55 5.27 38.14 29.71
N GLY A 56 4.23 38.99 29.81
CA GLY A 56 4.02 40.12 28.90
C GLY A 56 2.62 40.21 28.28
N MET A 57 1.73 40.96 28.94
CA MET A 57 0.47 41.51 28.40
C MET A 57 0.75 42.74 27.52
N GLY A 58 -0.07 42.99 26.49
CA GLY A 58 -0.13 44.28 25.78
C GLY A 58 -0.96 44.22 24.47
N PRO A 59 -1.64 45.30 24.04
CA PRO A 59 -3.07 45.22 23.71
C PRO A 59 -3.48 45.22 22.23
N ALA A 60 -4.75 44.83 22.07
CA ALA A 60 -5.73 45.01 21.00
C ALA A 60 -5.37 45.87 19.77
N PHE A 61 -5.55 45.28 18.59
CA PHE A 61 -5.77 46.00 17.33
C PHE A 61 -6.96 45.37 16.58
N ARG A 62 -8.06 46.12 16.46
CA ARG A 62 -9.15 45.86 15.49
C ARG A 62 -8.91 46.74 14.27
N PRO A 63 -9.13 46.23 13.06
CA PRO A 63 -10.10 46.94 12.22
C PRO A 63 -11.00 46.08 11.33
N LYS A 64 -12.22 46.59 11.23
CA LYS A 64 -13.13 46.71 10.06
C LYS A 64 -13.54 45.45 9.28
N ARG A 65 -14.81 45.12 9.47
CA ARG A 65 -15.65 44.29 8.60
C ARG A 65 -15.86 45.01 7.27
N GLY A 66 -15.31 44.48 6.18
CA GLY A 66 -15.75 44.77 4.81
C GLY A 66 -16.71 43.67 4.36
N ARG A 67 -17.95 44.04 4.05
CA ARG A 67 -18.91 43.18 3.35
C ARG A 67 -18.54 43.17 1.87
N SER A 68 -18.15 42.03 1.34
CA SER A 68 -18.25 41.74 -0.10
C SER A 68 -19.32 40.66 -0.30
N ARG A 69 -20.43 41.07 -0.92
CA ARG A 69 -21.41 40.17 -1.55
C ARG A 69 -20.77 39.62 -2.82
N GLY A 70 -21.02 38.35 -3.12
CA GLY A 70 -20.77 37.78 -4.45
C GLY A 70 -20.01 36.47 -4.42
N CYS A 71 -20.76 35.36 -4.29
CA CYS A 71 -20.71 34.21 -5.19
C CYS A 71 -21.55 33.08 -4.59
N ASP A 72 -22.87 33.18 -4.82
CA ASP A 72 -23.77 32.04 -4.74
C ASP A 72 -23.43 31.09 -5.89
N GLN A 73 -22.52 30.14 -5.64
CA GLN A 73 -22.40 28.86 -6.35
C GLN A 73 -21.39 27.91 -5.66
N ALA A 74 -21.42 27.86 -4.33
CA ALA A 74 -20.85 26.71 -3.64
C ALA A 74 -21.89 25.58 -3.68
N ARG A 75 -21.79 24.68 -4.67
CA ARG A 75 -22.39 23.34 -4.52
C ARG A 75 -21.73 22.73 -3.28
N GLU A 76 -22.47 22.68 -2.17
CA GLU A 76 -22.11 21.92 -0.98
C GLU A 76 -21.97 20.45 -1.37
N ARG A 77 -20.76 20.05 -1.80
CA ARG A 77 -20.38 18.66 -1.91
C ARG A 77 -20.08 18.19 -0.49
N GLU A 78 -21.14 17.83 0.21
CA GLU A 78 -21.05 17.18 1.52
C GLU A 78 -20.23 15.88 1.34
N GLN A 79 -18.98 15.90 1.82
CA GLN A 79 -18.08 14.75 1.80
C GLN A 79 -18.40 13.90 3.03
N SER A 80 -18.83 12.66 2.81
CA SER A 80 -19.02 11.71 3.89
C SER A 80 -17.71 10.93 4.06
N ALA A 81 -16.93 11.30 5.08
CA ALA A 81 -15.80 10.50 5.49
C ALA A 81 -16.31 9.28 6.27
N VAL A 82 -16.14 8.08 5.72
CA VAL A 82 -16.43 6.85 6.45
C VAL A 82 -15.23 6.60 7.37
N GLY A 83 -15.30 7.22 8.56
CA GLY A 83 -14.27 7.19 9.60
C GLY A 83 -14.21 5.90 10.40
N ASP A 84 -15.14 4.97 10.17
CA ASP A 84 -15.17 3.70 10.88
C ASP A 84 -14.16 2.72 10.28
N ARG A 85 -12.91 2.91 10.71
CA ARG A 85 -11.87 1.89 10.87
C ARG A 85 -11.88 0.85 9.76
N TRP A 86 -11.62 1.27 8.51
CA TRP A 86 -11.16 0.33 7.49
C TRP A 86 -9.99 -0.45 8.10
N PRO A 87 -10.13 -1.78 8.26
CA PRO A 87 -9.15 -2.51 9.01
C PRO A 87 -7.84 -2.46 8.24
N ARG A 88 -6.78 -1.96 8.89
CA ARG A 88 -5.42 -2.19 8.39
C ARG A 88 -5.31 -3.68 8.08
N PRO A 89 -4.71 -4.12 6.96
CA PRO A 89 -4.59 -5.54 6.63
C PRO A 89 -4.06 -6.42 7.77
N ASN A 90 -3.31 -5.83 8.70
CA ASN A 90 -2.80 -6.49 9.90
C ASN A 90 -3.82 -6.59 11.06
N LEU A 91 -4.82 -5.69 11.14
CA LEU A 91 -5.95 -5.81 12.08
C LEU A 91 -6.95 -6.89 11.63
N LEU A 92 -7.03 -7.20 10.34
CA LEU A 92 -7.88 -8.29 9.79
C LEU A 92 -7.31 -9.69 10.00
N ARG A 93 -6.10 -9.79 10.54
CA ARG A 93 -5.44 -11.06 10.84
C ARG A 93 -5.34 -11.33 12.35
N ALA A 94 -5.93 -10.46 13.18
CA ALA A 94 -6.03 -10.73 14.61
C ALA A 94 -7.02 -11.90 14.85
N PRO A 95 -6.84 -12.72 15.90
CA PRO A 95 -7.71 -13.87 16.19
C PRO A 95 -9.21 -13.54 16.36
N LYS A 96 -9.54 -12.26 16.56
CA LYS A 96 -10.91 -11.73 16.71
C LYS A 96 -11.26 -10.74 15.59
N ALA A 97 -10.54 -10.81 14.47
CA ALA A 97 -10.84 -9.99 13.31
C ALA A 97 -12.16 -10.45 12.69
N MET A 98 -12.97 -9.46 12.28
CA MET A 98 -14.13 -9.70 11.44
C MET A 98 -13.68 -10.36 10.11
N PRO A 99 -14.46 -11.34 9.58
CA PRO A 99 -14.21 -11.90 8.26
C PRO A 99 -14.15 -10.81 7.19
N TYR A 100 -13.27 -11.00 6.19
CA TYR A 100 -13.13 -10.02 5.11
C TYR A 100 -14.44 -9.78 4.35
N THR A 101 -15.25 -10.82 4.14
CA THR A 101 -16.56 -10.71 3.47
C THR A 101 -17.51 -9.79 4.24
N GLU A 102 -17.63 -9.94 5.57
CA GLU A 102 -18.49 -9.05 6.38
C GLU A 102 -18.06 -7.57 6.31
N VAL A 103 -16.75 -7.31 6.22
CA VAL A 103 -16.22 -5.95 6.02
C VAL A 103 -16.60 -5.42 4.63
N LEU A 104 -16.52 -6.24 3.59
CA LEU A 104 -16.91 -5.88 2.23
C LEU A 104 -18.42 -5.63 2.14
N ASP A 105 -19.25 -6.47 2.77
CA ASP A 105 -20.71 -6.32 2.84
C ASP A 105 -21.07 -4.98 3.49
N SER A 106 -20.39 -4.67 4.60
CA SER A 106 -20.60 -3.42 5.33
C SER A 106 -20.24 -2.22 4.45
N LEU A 107 -19.12 -2.26 3.74
CA LEU A 107 -18.76 -1.18 2.80
C LEU A 107 -19.75 -1.04 1.65
N GLN A 108 -20.25 -2.16 1.12
CA GLN A 108 -21.24 -2.13 0.05
C GLN A 108 -22.54 -1.47 0.52
N ARG A 109 -23.02 -1.83 1.72
CA ARG A 109 -24.19 -1.19 2.33
C ARG A 109 -24.00 0.32 2.51
N VAL A 110 -22.82 0.73 2.98
CA VAL A 110 -22.47 2.15 3.07
C VAL A 110 -22.49 2.81 1.70
N ARG A 111 -21.92 2.19 0.66
CA ARG A 111 -21.96 2.73 -0.71
C ARG A 111 -23.40 2.91 -1.22
N GLN A 112 -24.28 1.93 -0.96
CA GLN A 112 -25.69 1.94 -1.35
C GLN A 112 -26.47 3.04 -0.62
N GLU A 113 -26.32 3.13 0.70
CA GLU A 113 -26.99 4.14 1.52
C GLU A 113 -26.57 5.56 1.10
N PHE A 114 -25.30 5.74 0.77
CA PHE A 114 -24.73 7.04 0.40
C PHE A 114 -24.51 7.20 -1.11
N THR A 115 -25.35 6.63 -1.99
CA THR A 115 -25.11 6.57 -3.46
C THR A 115 -24.66 7.89 -4.12
N ARG A 116 -25.11 9.04 -3.62
CA ARG A 116 -24.78 10.37 -4.20
C ARG A 116 -23.65 11.14 -3.50
N LYS A 117 -23.08 10.60 -2.42
CA LYS A 117 -22.03 11.27 -1.63
C LYS A 117 -20.65 10.78 -2.07
N GLN A 118 -19.64 11.63 -1.90
CA GLN A 118 -18.26 11.21 -2.07
C GLN A 118 -17.82 10.43 -0.84
N ILE A 119 -17.33 9.20 -1.03
CA ILE A 119 -16.85 8.32 0.03
C ILE A 119 -15.33 8.24 -0.03
N HIS A 120 -14.69 8.57 1.09
CA HIS A 120 -13.25 8.41 1.30
C HIS A 120 -12.98 7.22 2.23
N VAL A 121 -12.12 6.30 1.79
CA VAL A 121 -11.70 5.15 2.62
C VAL A 121 -10.29 5.34 3.12
N PHE A 122 -10.14 5.26 4.45
CA PHE A 122 -8.85 5.43 5.08
C PHE A 122 -8.00 4.14 5.06
N GLY A 123 -6.67 4.26 4.93
CA GLY A 123 -5.73 3.17 5.21
C GLY A 123 -5.59 2.10 4.12
N ILE A 124 -5.91 2.42 2.87
CA ILE A 124 -5.72 1.51 1.73
C ILE A 124 -4.23 1.51 1.34
N GLY A 125 -3.53 0.44 1.72
CA GLY A 125 -2.07 0.39 1.74
C GLY A 125 -1.40 -0.55 0.73
N GLY A 126 -2.17 -1.33 -0.01
CA GLY A 126 -1.66 -2.33 -0.96
C GLY A 126 -2.29 -2.17 -2.34
N THR A 127 -1.59 -2.63 -3.37
CA THR A 127 -2.08 -2.68 -4.75
C THR A 127 -3.38 -3.49 -4.82
N ALA A 128 -3.38 -4.71 -4.29
CA ALA A 128 -4.57 -5.56 -4.24
C ALA A 128 -5.79 -4.93 -3.52
N THR A 129 -5.57 -4.14 -2.46
CA THR A 129 -6.68 -3.46 -1.76
C THR A 129 -7.27 -2.28 -2.54
N LEU A 130 -6.53 -1.72 -3.52
CA LEU A 130 -7.07 -0.69 -4.42
C LEU A 130 -8.14 -1.26 -5.36
N HIS A 131 -7.97 -2.51 -5.81
CA HIS A 131 -8.98 -3.19 -6.62
C HIS A 131 -10.32 -3.22 -5.89
N LEU A 132 -10.32 -3.68 -4.64
CA LEU A 132 -11.52 -3.75 -3.80
C LEU A 132 -12.15 -2.37 -3.58
N ALA A 133 -11.36 -1.36 -3.23
CA ALA A 133 -11.88 0.00 -3.02
C ALA A 133 -12.54 0.55 -4.30
N THR A 134 -11.90 0.34 -5.46
CA THR A 134 -12.42 0.84 -6.73
C THR A 134 -13.69 0.09 -7.16
N LEU A 135 -13.71 -1.24 -7.04
CA LEU A 135 -14.89 -2.07 -7.37
C LEU A 135 -16.09 -1.79 -6.46
N LEU A 136 -15.84 -1.44 -5.19
CA LEU A 136 -16.90 -1.01 -4.27
C LEU A 136 -17.38 0.43 -4.53
N GLY A 137 -16.84 1.13 -5.53
CA GLY A 137 -17.27 2.49 -5.88
C GLY A 137 -16.82 3.54 -4.87
N MET A 138 -15.67 3.35 -4.22
CA MET A 138 -15.08 4.34 -3.32
C MET A 138 -14.42 5.45 -4.15
N ASP A 139 -14.73 6.71 -3.82
CA ASP A 139 -14.32 7.85 -4.64
C ASP A 139 -12.85 8.24 -4.41
N SER A 140 -12.36 8.05 -3.19
CA SER A 140 -10.97 8.38 -2.84
C SER A 140 -10.44 7.50 -1.70
N VAL A 141 -9.11 7.40 -1.63
CA VAL A 141 -8.42 6.63 -0.59
C VAL A 141 -7.20 7.38 -0.09
N ASP A 142 -6.82 7.17 1.17
CA ASP A 142 -5.50 7.58 1.66
C ASP A 142 -4.59 6.37 1.91
N SER A 143 -3.28 6.61 1.81
CA SER A 143 -2.28 5.57 2.03
C SER A 143 -1.03 6.12 2.68
N SER A 144 -0.69 5.55 3.84
CA SER A 144 0.65 5.61 4.41
C SER A 144 1.43 4.30 4.20
N GLY A 145 0.83 3.33 3.50
CA GLY A 145 1.37 1.98 3.31
C GLY A 145 2.70 1.98 2.58
N TRP A 146 2.79 2.71 1.46
CA TRP A 146 3.99 2.82 0.62
C TRP A 146 5.24 3.21 1.41
N ARG A 147 5.09 4.18 2.32
CA ARG A 147 6.17 4.68 3.19
C ARG A 147 6.54 3.68 4.28
N ASN A 148 5.54 3.10 4.95
CA ASN A 148 5.75 2.13 6.03
C ASN A 148 6.45 0.85 5.52
N ARG A 149 6.12 0.42 4.30
CA ARG A 149 6.77 -0.71 3.61
C ARG A 149 8.23 -0.38 3.27
N ALA A 150 8.49 0.80 2.72
CA ALA A 150 9.85 1.24 2.39
C ALA A 150 10.77 1.29 3.63
N ALA A 151 10.24 1.73 4.78
CA ALA A 151 10.97 1.74 6.04
C ALA A 151 11.36 0.34 6.55
N ARG A 152 10.63 -0.71 6.12
CA ARG A 152 10.87 -2.11 6.46
C ARG A 152 11.70 -2.86 5.41
N GLY A 153 12.22 -2.17 4.40
CA GLY A 153 12.99 -2.80 3.33
C GLY A 153 12.15 -3.49 2.27
N LEU A 154 10.84 -3.22 2.25
CA LEU A 154 9.89 -3.81 1.30
C LEU A 154 9.63 -2.90 0.11
N VAL A 155 9.45 -3.52 -1.06
CA VAL A 155 8.90 -2.90 -2.27
C VAL A 155 7.58 -3.53 -2.66
N GLN A 156 6.71 -2.78 -3.31
CA GLN A 156 5.47 -3.27 -3.91
C GLN A 156 5.74 -3.64 -5.38
N LEU A 157 5.25 -4.81 -5.78
CA LEU A 157 5.17 -5.22 -7.18
C LEU A 157 3.70 -5.16 -7.62
N SER A 158 3.49 -4.63 -8.82
CA SER A 158 2.18 -4.57 -9.46
C SER A 158 1.60 -5.98 -9.58
N GLY A 159 0.34 -6.17 -9.17
CA GLY A 159 -0.32 -7.49 -9.17
C GLY A 159 0.21 -8.55 -8.19
N ARG A 160 1.46 -8.46 -7.71
CA ARG A 160 2.15 -9.53 -6.94
C ARG A 160 2.36 -9.24 -5.44
N GLY A 161 2.06 -8.03 -5.00
CA GLY A 161 2.14 -7.62 -3.60
C GLY A 161 3.56 -7.25 -3.15
N ASP A 162 3.90 -7.48 -1.88
CA ASP A 162 5.14 -6.97 -1.27
C ASP A 162 6.30 -7.96 -1.38
N ARG A 163 7.50 -7.44 -1.61
CA ARG A 163 8.75 -8.21 -1.60
C ARG A 163 9.84 -7.53 -0.79
N LEU A 164 10.67 -8.32 -0.12
CA LEU A 164 11.83 -7.86 0.63
C LEU A 164 13.01 -7.64 -0.30
N VAL A 165 13.50 -6.41 -0.40
CA VAL A 165 14.70 -6.05 -1.20
C VAL A 165 15.89 -5.68 -0.33
N ALA A 166 15.66 -5.28 0.92
CA ALA A 166 16.72 -4.89 1.85
C ALA A 166 16.42 -5.47 3.24
N ASN A 167 17.39 -6.21 3.79
CA ASN A 167 17.25 -6.73 5.14
C ASN A 167 17.60 -5.63 6.16
N LEU A 168 16.58 -4.98 6.74
CA LEU A 168 16.73 -3.86 7.67
C LEU A 168 16.50 -4.23 9.14
N GLY A 169 16.48 -5.52 9.48
CA GLY A 169 16.29 -5.99 10.85
C GLY A 169 15.32 -7.15 10.93
N SER A 170 14.44 -7.13 11.93
CA SER A 170 13.62 -8.29 12.32
C SER A 170 12.36 -8.53 11.47
N TRP A 171 12.16 -7.79 10.38
CA TRP A 171 10.98 -7.96 9.54
C TRP A 171 11.20 -9.07 8.53
N CYS A 172 10.37 -10.11 8.59
CA CYS A 172 10.32 -11.16 7.59
C CYS A 172 9.35 -10.74 6.48
N GLY A 173 9.82 -10.79 5.24
CA GLY A 173 9.01 -10.62 4.04
C GLY A 173 9.42 -11.69 3.02
N ARG A 174 8.55 -11.94 2.03
CA ARG A 174 8.89 -12.83 0.91
C ARG A 174 9.99 -12.18 0.06
N GLU A 175 11.07 -12.89 -0.20
CA GLU A 175 12.12 -12.43 -1.11
C GLU A 175 11.64 -12.49 -2.57
N LEU A 176 12.29 -11.71 -3.43
CA LEU A 176 12.01 -11.74 -4.87
C LEU A 176 12.55 -13.04 -5.47
N ASN A 177 11.75 -13.67 -6.32
CA ASN A 177 12.26 -14.72 -7.23
C ASN A 177 12.94 -14.10 -8.46
N THR A 178 13.48 -14.94 -9.35
CA THR A 178 14.20 -14.51 -10.56
C THR A 178 13.35 -13.59 -11.45
N ASP A 179 12.14 -14.00 -11.80
CA ASP A 179 11.24 -13.22 -12.67
C ASP A 179 10.86 -11.86 -12.05
N GLU A 180 10.66 -11.83 -10.74
CA GLU A 180 10.36 -10.60 -10.01
C GLU A 180 11.53 -9.63 -10.00
N TRP A 181 12.78 -10.12 -10.00
CA TRP A 181 13.95 -9.27 -10.18
C TRP A 181 13.98 -8.62 -11.57
N GLU A 182 13.61 -9.36 -12.61
CA GLU A 182 13.55 -8.84 -13.98
C GLU A 182 12.46 -7.76 -14.11
N ILE A 183 11.27 -8.02 -13.57
CA ILE A 183 10.17 -7.03 -13.51
C ILE A 183 10.62 -5.76 -12.78
N LEU A 184 11.31 -5.93 -11.64
CA LEU A 184 11.78 -4.79 -10.85
C LEU A 184 12.90 -4.01 -11.58
N ALA A 185 13.77 -4.70 -12.31
CA ALA A 185 14.82 -4.08 -13.11
C ALA A 185 14.26 -3.29 -14.30
N ALA A 186 13.17 -3.76 -14.89
CA ALA A 186 12.45 -3.08 -15.97
C ALA A 186 11.52 -1.95 -15.49
N CYS A 187 11.44 -1.69 -14.18
CA CYS A 187 10.51 -0.71 -13.63
C CYS A 187 10.85 0.72 -14.11
N PRO A 188 9.88 1.45 -14.70
CA PRO A 188 10.13 2.79 -15.25
C PRO A 188 10.04 3.91 -14.21
N CYS A 189 9.83 3.60 -12.93
CA CYS A 189 9.66 4.62 -11.89
C CYS A 189 10.95 5.47 -11.74
N PRO A 190 10.84 6.73 -11.29
CA PRO A 190 12.00 7.63 -11.20
C PRO A 190 13.17 7.06 -10.38
N ALA A 191 12.88 6.36 -9.28
CA ALA A 191 13.91 5.75 -8.43
C ALA A 191 14.62 4.57 -9.12
N CYS A 192 13.87 3.69 -9.77
CA CYS A 192 14.44 2.55 -10.50
C CYS A 192 15.23 3.01 -11.73
N LYS A 193 14.72 3.99 -12.48
CA LYS A 193 15.42 4.57 -13.64
C LYS A 193 16.75 5.23 -13.24
N GLN A 194 16.78 5.94 -12.10
CA GLN A 194 17.96 6.69 -11.68
C GLN A 194 18.98 5.83 -10.92
N PHE A 195 18.54 4.90 -10.08
CA PHE A 195 19.42 4.17 -9.15
C PHE A 195 19.40 2.65 -9.34
N GLY A 196 18.55 2.15 -10.23
CA GLY A 196 18.35 0.73 -10.45
C GLY A 196 17.94 -0.05 -9.20
N VAL A 197 18.01 -1.37 -9.32
CA VAL A 197 17.79 -2.29 -8.20
C VAL A 197 18.81 -2.05 -7.06
N ALA A 198 20.05 -1.70 -7.40
CA ALA A 198 21.09 -1.39 -6.41
C ALA A 198 20.66 -0.26 -5.46
N GLY A 199 19.98 0.77 -5.98
CA GLY A 199 19.43 1.86 -5.20
C GLY A 199 18.37 1.44 -4.19
N LEU A 200 17.53 0.45 -4.52
CA LEU A 200 16.48 -0.08 -3.65
C LEU A 200 17.05 -0.92 -2.50
N LYS A 201 18.17 -1.61 -2.74
CA LYS A 201 18.88 -2.44 -1.76
C LYS A 201 19.65 -1.63 -0.71
N LYS A 202 19.85 -0.32 -0.93
CA LYS A 202 20.60 0.53 0.00
C LYS A 202 19.94 0.60 1.39
N HIS A 203 20.78 0.73 2.41
CA HIS A 203 20.35 1.04 3.78
C HIS A 203 20.16 2.55 3.98
N GLY A 204 19.62 2.92 5.14
CA GLY A 204 19.49 4.31 5.56
C GLY A 204 18.50 5.12 4.72
N ILE A 205 18.68 6.45 4.75
CA ILE A 205 17.74 7.39 4.15
C ILE A 205 17.65 7.25 2.62
N GLN A 206 18.77 6.99 1.94
CA GLN A 206 18.79 6.88 0.48
C GLN A 206 17.95 5.70 0.00
N GLY A 207 18.17 4.50 0.55
CA GLY A 207 17.37 3.34 0.17
C GLY A 207 15.91 3.47 0.59
N PHE A 208 15.64 4.10 1.74
CA PHE A 208 14.27 4.42 2.14
C PHE A 208 13.57 5.29 1.10
N CYS A 209 14.18 6.41 0.68
CA CYS A 209 13.61 7.30 -0.33
C CYS A 209 13.38 6.56 -1.64
N ASN A 210 14.35 5.77 -2.11
CA ASN A 210 14.22 5.01 -3.35
C ASN A 210 13.05 4.02 -3.30
N ARG A 211 12.94 3.22 -2.23
CA ARG A 211 11.82 2.28 -2.05
C ARG A 211 10.49 3.00 -1.88
N ALA A 212 10.47 4.14 -1.18
CA ALA A 212 9.24 4.90 -0.96
C ALA A 212 8.72 5.49 -2.27
N THR A 213 9.59 6.07 -3.09
CA THR A 213 9.27 6.56 -4.44
C THR A 213 8.77 5.43 -5.33
N HIS A 214 9.46 4.28 -5.35
CA HIS A 214 9.01 3.09 -6.08
C HIS A 214 7.61 2.66 -5.65
N ASN A 215 7.40 2.45 -4.35
CA ASN A 215 6.11 1.98 -3.81
C ASN A 215 4.96 2.93 -4.12
N LEU A 216 5.21 4.24 -4.00
CA LEU A 216 4.20 5.25 -4.34
C LEU A 216 3.88 5.21 -5.84
N TRP A 217 4.91 5.14 -6.69
CA TRP A 217 4.72 5.05 -8.13
C TRP A 217 3.90 3.80 -8.52
N THR A 218 4.26 2.63 -7.99
CA THR A 218 3.52 1.38 -8.24
C THR A 218 2.08 1.49 -7.79
N LEU A 219 1.81 2.10 -6.62
CA LEU A 219 0.45 2.27 -6.12
C LEU A 219 -0.40 3.18 -7.03
N LEU A 220 0.19 4.28 -7.52
CA LEU A 220 -0.47 5.22 -8.42
C LEU A 220 -0.73 4.59 -9.80
N GLU A 221 0.25 3.85 -10.30
CA GLU A 221 0.14 3.16 -11.59
C GLU A 221 -0.92 2.05 -11.55
N GLU A 222 -0.99 1.29 -10.46
CA GLU A 222 -2.05 0.30 -10.26
C GLU A 222 -3.44 0.97 -10.28
N ALA A 223 -3.60 2.07 -9.55
CA ALA A 223 -4.86 2.82 -9.53
C ALA A 223 -5.24 3.35 -10.91
N ARG A 224 -4.26 3.76 -11.73
CA ARG A 224 -4.46 4.20 -13.11
C ARG A 224 -4.95 3.04 -13.98
N GLN A 225 -4.27 1.90 -13.92
CA GLN A 225 -4.60 0.71 -14.71
C GLN A 225 -5.98 0.16 -14.36
N ILE A 226 -6.33 0.07 -13.07
CA ILE A 226 -7.67 -0.36 -12.64
C ILE A 226 -8.75 0.50 -13.31
N LYS A 227 -8.61 1.84 -13.26
CA LYS A 227 -9.58 2.76 -13.89
C LYS A 227 -9.65 2.59 -15.40
N GLU A 228 -8.50 2.46 -16.05
CA GLU A 228 -8.41 2.22 -17.48
C GLU A 228 -9.15 0.94 -17.89
N HIS A 229 -8.85 -0.18 -17.25
CA HIS A 229 -9.46 -1.47 -17.56
C HIS A 229 -10.96 -1.53 -17.22
N LEU A 230 -11.41 -0.83 -16.18
CA LEU A 230 -12.84 -0.65 -15.90
C LEU A 230 -13.52 0.15 -17.01
N SER A 231 -12.89 1.24 -17.49
CA SER A 231 -13.45 2.06 -18.57
C SER A 231 -13.51 1.33 -19.92
N LEU A 232 -12.57 0.42 -20.16
CA LEU A 232 -12.52 -0.43 -21.36
C LEU A 232 -13.44 -1.65 -21.26
N GLY A 233 -14.04 -1.93 -20.10
CA GLY A 233 -14.88 -3.10 -19.87
C GLY A 233 -14.13 -4.44 -19.89
N ASN A 234 -12.79 -4.43 -19.78
CA ASN A 234 -11.94 -5.62 -19.80
C ASN A 234 -11.26 -5.89 -18.45
N TYR A 235 -11.76 -5.26 -17.37
CA TYR A 235 -11.20 -5.44 -16.02
C TYR A 235 -11.19 -6.89 -15.58
N GLU A 236 -12.27 -7.65 -15.82
CA GLU A 236 -12.38 -9.05 -15.36
C GLU A 236 -11.25 -9.94 -15.91
N SER A 237 -11.00 -9.91 -17.21
CA SER A 237 -9.92 -10.69 -17.81
C SER A 237 -8.53 -10.17 -17.41
N TRP A 238 -8.40 -8.85 -17.25
CA TRP A 238 -7.14 -8.23 -16.85
C TRP A 238 -6.73 -8.60 -15.41
N TYR A 239 -7.62 -8.46 -14.42
CA TYR A 239 -7.24 -8.71 -13.02
C TYR A 239 -6.88 -10.18 -12.79
N GLU A 240 -7.50 -11.12 -13.52
CA GLU A 240 -7.21 -12.55 -13.42
C GLU A 240 -5.78 -12.89 -13.85
N GLN A 241 -5.27 -12.18 -14.86
CA GLN A 241 -3.91 -12.33 -15.37
C GLN A 241 -2.90 -11.50 -14.55
N HIS A 242 -3.36 -10.38 -13.99
CA HIS A 242 -2.53 -9.39 -13.30
C HIS A 242 -2.30 -9.74 -11.83
N VAL A 243 -3.35 -10.11 -11.09
CA VAL A 243 -3.30 -10.34 -9.64
C VAL A 243 -2.92 -11.80 -9.35
N ASP A 244 -1.64 -12.01 -9.03
CA ASP A 244 -1.07 -13.34 -8.81
C ASP A 244 -1.21 -13.82 -7.36
N ASN A 245 -1.83 -15.00 -7.17
CA ASN A 245 -1.85 -15.81 -5.95
C ASN A 245 -1.99 -15.02 -4.64
N SER A 246 -2.82 -13.98 -4.71
CA SER A 246 -3.06 -13.06 -3.62
C SER A 246 -4.24 -13.56 -2.78
N ILE A 247 -4.15 -13.42 -1.45
CA ILE A 247 -5.29 -13.64 -0.55
C ILE A 247 -6.50 -12.75 -0.90
N TYR A 248 -6.29 -11.70 -1.69
CA TYR A 248 -7.33 -10.78 -2.12
C TYR A 248 -8.01 -11.21 -3.42
N ARG A 249 -7.48 -12.17 -4.18
CA ARG A 249 -8.13 -12.62 -5.42
C ARG A 249 -9.53 -13.18 -5.15
N PRO A 250 -9.74 -14.11 -4.19
CA PRO A 250 -11.10 -14.57 -3.86
C PRO A 250 -12.03 -13.44 -3.38
N LEU A 251 -11.47 -12.38 -2.78
CA LEU A 251 -12.25 -11.22 -2.35
C LEU A 251 -12.64 -10.31 -3.51
N ILE A 252 -11.79 -10.19 -4.53
CA ILE A 252 -12.11 -9.49 -5.77
C ILE A 252 -13.22 -10.24 -6.50
N ASP A 253 -13.06 -11.57 -6.66
CA ASP A 253 -14.05 -12.44 -7.29
C ASP A 253 -15.42 -12.31 -6.60
N TYR A 254 -15.41 -12.27 -5.27
CA TYR A 254 -16.61 -12.09 -4.45
C TYR A 254 -17.32 -10.76 -4.76
N VAL A 255 -16.59 -9.64 -4.84
CA VAL A 255 -17.18 -8.33 -5.17
C VAL A 255 -17.68 -8.28 -6.62
N LEU A 256 -16.97 -8.90 -7.57
CA LEU A 256 -17.41 -8.97 -8.97
C LEU A 256 -18.69 -9.81 -9.14
N GLN A 257 -18.86 -10.87 -8.36
CA GLN A 257 -20.11 -11.64 -8.35
C GLN A 257 -21.31 -10.79 -7.93
N TRP A 258 -21.14 -9.76 -7.10
CA TRP A 258 -22.22 -8.84 -6.74
C TRP A 258 -22.62 -7.91 -7.86
N GLN A 259 -21.65 -7.38 -8.60
CA GLN A 259 -21.93 -6.44 -9.69
C GLN A 259 -22.73 -7.09 -10.83
N ARG A 260 -22.74 -8.43 -10.89
CA ARG A 260 -23.51 -9.23 -11.86
C ARG A 260 -24.96 -9.51 -11.42
N ARG A 261 -25.32 -9.22 -10.16
CA ARG A 261 -26.67 -9.40 -9.63
C ARG A 261 -27.48 -8.11 -9.74
#